data_AF-A0A853ZS62-F1
#
_entry.id   AF-A0A853ZS62-F1
#
_cell.length_a   1.000
_cell.length_b   1.000
_cell.length_c   1.000
_cell.angle_alpha   90.00
_cell.angle_beta   90.00
_cell.angle_gamma   90.00
#
_symmetry.space_group_name_H-M   'P 1'
#
loop_
_entity.id
_entity.type
_entity.pdbx_description
1 polymer ?
#
loop_
_entity_poly.entity_id
_entity_poly.type
_entity_poly.pdbx_seq_one_letter_code
_entity_poly.pdbx_strand_id
1 'polypeptide(L)'
;MKRLMLLIGLLFSLSACASGPRPYPPPKLPYNSWYVGLAAPRYMEVWVETVDVLDQRGFGFFRVHGGVAGYTRKPEGWHKGGGAMKPV
;
A
#
# COMPACT_ATOMS: atom_id res chain seq x y z
N MET A 1 -28.35 -15.34 36.65
CA MET A 1 -26.92 -15.31 37.07
C MET A 1 -25.99 -16.05 36.11
N LYS A 2 -26.12 -17.38 35.89
CA LYS A 2 -25.21 -18.14 34.99
C LYS A 2 -25.11 -17.62 33.55
N ARG A 3 -26.24 -17.27 32.91
CA ARG A 3 -26.26 -16.74 31.52
C ARG A 3 -25.56 -15.39 31.39
N LEU A 4 -25.63 -14.56 32.44
CA LEU A 4 -24.97 -13.25 32.47
C LEU A 4 -23.44 -13.41 32.55
N MET A 5 -22.95 -14.34 33.37
CA MET A 5 -21.51 -14.64 33.44
C MET A 5 -20.97 -15.23 32.14
N LEU A 6 -21.75 -16.07 31.44
CA LEU A 6 -21.40 -16.57 30.10
C LEU A 6 -21.27 -15.44 29.08
N LEU A 7 -22.21 -14.49 29.06
CA LEU A 7 -22.18 -13.34 28.15
C LEU A 7 -20.98 -12.42 28.43
N ILE A 8 -20.70 -12.17 29.71
CA ILE A 8 -19.55 -11.35 30.13
C ILE A 8 -18.24 -12.02 29.72
N GLY A 9 -18.09 -13.32 29.98
CA GLY A 9 -16.90 -14.08 29.56
C GLY A 9 -16.70 -14.08 28.04
N LEU A 10 -17.78 -14.20 27.27
CA LEU A 10 -17.75 -14.13 25.82
C LEU A 10 -17.31 -12.74 25.33
N LEU A 11 -17.86 -11.67 25.89
CA LEU A 11 -17.47 -10.28 25.58
C LEU A 11 -15.98 -10.02 25.83
N PHE A 12 -15.44 -10.49 26.97
CA PHE A 12 -14.01 -10.37 27.28
C PHE A 12 -13.13 -11.17 26.31
N SER A 13 -13.55 -12.38 25.94
CA SER A 13 -12.85 -13.20 24.95
C SER A 13 -12.78 -12.52 23.56
N LEU A 14 -13.89 -11.95 23.09
CA LEU A 14 -13.92 -11.24 21.80
C LEU A 14 -13.04 -9.98 21.81
N SER A 15 -13.01 -9.24 22.92
CA SER A 15 -12.20 -8.01 23.02
C SER A 15 -10.70 -8.29 23.14
N ALA A 16 -10.32 -9.39 23.78
CA ALA A 16 -8.93 -9.86 23.77
C ALA A 16 -8.46 -10.31 22.38
N CYS A 17 -9.32 -10.97 21.60
CA CYS A 17 -8.99 -11.42 20.25
C CYS A 17 -8.87 -10.26 19.25
N ALA A 18 -9.67 -9.20 19.41
CA ALA A 18 -9.62 -8.00 18.56
C ALA A 18 -8.46 -7.03 18.88
N SER A 19 -7.72 -7.26 19.96
CA SER A 19 -6.63 -6.39 20.44
C SER A 19 -5.24 -6.99 20.24
N GLY A 20 -5.03 -7.65 19.09
CA GLY A 20 -3.69 -8.05 18.66
C GLY A 20 -2.71 -6.86 18.60
N PRO A 21 -1.39 -7.12 18.48
CA PRO A 21 -0.36 -6.08 18.45
C PRO A 21 -0.72 -5.02 17.42
N ARG A 22 -1.12 -3.84 17.90
CA ARG A 22 -1.44 -2.74 16.99
C ARG A 22 -0.10 -2.20 16.51
N PRO A 23 0.16 -2.20 15.20
CA PRO A 23 1.33 -1.52 14.70
C PRO A 23 1.30 -0.06 15.17
N TYR A 24 2.48 0.48 15.50
CA TYR A 24 2.60 1.90 15.85
C TYR A 24 1.88 2.72 14.78
N PRO A 25 1.05 3.71 15.16
CA PRO A 25 0.38 4.55 14.17
C PRO A 25 1.44 5.08 13.20
N PRO A 26 1.17 5.08 11.89
CA PRO A 26 2.10 5.64 10.92
C PRO A 26 2.41 7.09 11.32
N PRO A 27 3.65 7.57 11.12
CA PRO A 27 4.02 8.93 11.47
C PRO A 27 3.10 9.81 10.63
N LYS A 28 2.51 10.83 11.26
CA LYS A 28 1.63 11.73 10.54
C LYS A 28 2.49 12.52 9.54
N LEU A 29 2.39 12.14 8.27
CA LEU A 29 3.03 12.86 7.18
C LEU A 29 2.41 14.25 7.07
N PRO A 30 3.13 15.27 6.55
CA PRO A 30 2.59 16.61 6.33
C PRO A 30 1.51 16.65 5.23
N TYR A 31 1.22 15.52 4.60
CA TYR A 31 0.20 15.29 3.59
C TYR A 31 -0.60 14.02 3.92
N ASN A 32 -1.84 13.95 3.45
CA ASN A 32 -2.75 12.84 3.77
C ASN A 32 -2.42 11.53 3.06
N SER A 33 -1.65 11.57 1.98
CA SER A 33 -1.25 10.42 1.20
C SER A 33 0.03 10.69 0.41
N TRP A 34 0.67 9.63 -0.05
CA TRP A 34 1.82 9.69 -0.94
C TRP A 34 1.70 8.67 -2.09
N TYR A 35 2.55 8.84 -3.10
CA TYR A 35 2.66 7.93 -4.25
C TYR A 35 4.11 7.85 -4.71
N VAL A 36 4.46 6.78 -5.42
CA VAL A 36 5.75 6.63 -6.09
C VAL A 36 5.56 6.88 -7.58
N GLY A 37 6.25 7.90 -8.11
CA GLY A 37 6.34 8.13 -9.54
C GLY A 37 7.48 7.33 -10.15
N LEU A 38 7.25 6.72 -11.31
CA LEU A 38 8.28 6.05 -12.09
C LEU A 38 8.57 6.80 -13.38
N ALA A 39 9.84 6.89 -13.73
CA ALA A 39 10.31 7.46 -14.98
C ALA A 39 11.30 6.49 -15.63
N ALA A 40 11.19 6.33 -16.95
CA ALA A 40 12.20 5.61 -17.73
C ALA A 40 13.10 6.59 -18.50
N PRO A 41 14.25 6.14 -19.00
CA PRO A 41 15.10 6.93 -19.89
C PRO A 41 14.36 7.49 -21.11
N ARG A 42 14.94 8.51 -21.76
CA ARG A 42 14.34 9.11 -22.95
C ARG A 42 14.22 8.08 -24.08
N TYR A 43 13.10 8.10 -24.80
CA TYR A 43 12.84 7.21 -25.94
C TYR A 43 12.82 5.72 -25.57
N MET A 44 12.57 5.39 -24.30
CA MET A 44 12.41 4.03 -23.82
C MET A 44 11.16 3.92 -22.95
N GLU A 45 10.62 2.70 -22.90
CA GLU A 45 9.56 2.28 -21.99
C GLU A 45 10.02 1.02 -21.25
N VAL A 46 9.67 0.91 -19.97
CA VAL A 46 10.00 -0.25 -19.15
C VAL A 46 8.71 -0.76 -18.50
N TRP A 47 8.50 -2.07 -18.57
CA TRP A 47 7.43 -2.72 -17.82
C TRP A 47 7.88 -2.96 -16.37
N VAL A 48 7.09 -2.46 -15.43
CA VAL A 48 7.32 -2.66 -13.99
C VAL A 48 6.22 -3.53 -13.44
N GLU A 49 6.58 -4.74 -13.00
CA GLU A 49 5.63 -5.70 -12.43
C GLU A 49 5.03 -5.19 -11.11
N THR A 50 5.88 -4.71 -10.21
CA THR A 50 5.46 -4.17 -8.92
C THR A 50 6.49 -3.19 -8.37
N VAL A 51 6.02 -2.25 -7.56
CA VAL A 51 6.82 -1.45 -6.64
C VAL A 51 6.30 -1.72 -5.24
N ASP A 52 7.18 -2.29 -4.42
CA ASP A 52 6.93 -2.53 -3.01
C ASP A 52 7.84 -1.63 -2.17
N VAL A 53 7.30 -1.02 -1.13
CA VAL A 53 8.00 -0.06 -0.27
C VAL A 53 8.09 -0.61 1.14
N LEU A 54 9.30 -0.64 1.71
CA LEU A 54 9.53 -0.94 3.11
C LEU A 54 9.89 0.37 3.82
N ASP A 55 9.13 0.75 4.84
CA ASP A 55 9.49 1.89 5.68
C ASP A 55 10.62 1.55 6.66
N GLN A 56 11.23 2.57 7.27
CA GLN A 56 12.33 2.38 8.23
C GLN A 56 11.93 1.61 9.51
N ARG A 57 10.63 1.39 9.74
CA ARG A 57 10.08 0.65 10.88
C ARG A 57 9.66 -0.77 10.49
N GLY A 58 9.89 -1.18 9.24
CA GLY A 58 9.57 -2.50 8.72
C GLY A 58 8.14 -2.66 8.18
N PHE A 59 7.39 -1.57 7.99
CA PHE A 59 6.07 -1.64 7.35
C PHE A 59 6.19 -1.77 5.84
N GLY A 60 5.62 -2.86 5.30
CA GLY A 60 5.54 -3.12 3.87
C GLY A 60 4.27 -2.54 3.25
N PHE A 61 4.44 -1.78 2.17
CA PHE A 61 3.39 -1.35 1.27
C PHE A 61 3.60 -2.03 -0.08
N PHE A 62 2.73 -2.98 -0.41
CA PHE A 62 2.88 -3.81 -1.60
C PHE A 62 2.03 -3.28 -2.76
N ARG A 63 2.52 -3.47 -3.99
CA ARG A 63 1.84 -3.10 -5.24
C ARG A 63 1.44 -1.63 -5.27
N VAL A 64 2.35 -0.76 -4.81
CA VAL A 64 2.15 0.70 -4.78
C VAL A 64 2.11 1.28 -6.19
N HIS A 65 2.84 0.66 -7.12
CA HIS A 65 2.85 1.02 -8.53
C HIS A 65 3.08 -0.22 -9.42
N GLY A 66 2.62 -0.19 -10.66
CA GLY A 66 2.93 -1.18 -11.70
C GLY A 66 2.55 -0.70 -13.10
N GLY A 67 2.97 -1.42 -14.13
CA GLY A 67 2.70 -1.09 -15.53
C GLY A 67 3.87 -0.39 -16.23
N VAL A 68 3.57 0.33 -17.31
CA VAL A 68 4.60 0.94 -18.17
C VAL A 68 5.10 2.26 -17.56
N ALA A 69 6.39 2.31 -17.22
CA ALA A 69 7.11 3.54 -16.91
C ALA A 69 7.77 4.11 -18.17
N GLY A 70 7.59 5.40 -18.42
CA GLY A 70 8.12 6.05 -19.62
C GLY A 70 7.82 7.54 -19.70
N TYR A 71 8.69 8.30 -20.37
CA TYR A 71 8.36 9.65 -20.83
C TYR A 71 7.79 9.54 -22.25
N THR A 72 6.54 9.94 -22.45
CA THR A 72 5.97 10.01 -23.80
C THR A 72 6.69 11.10 -24.62
N ARG A 73 7.55 10.67 -25.55
CA ARG A 73 8.20 11.52 -26.58
C ARG A 73 8.20 10.94 -28.01
N LYS A 74 7.22 10.05 -28.27
CA LYS A 74 6.75 9.47 -29.54
C LYS A 74 7.54 8.29 -30.20
N PRO A 75 6.81 7.26 -30.76
CA PRO A 75 6.63 5.97 -30.07
C PRO A 75 6.00 4.78 -30.90
N GLU A 76 6.54 4.30 -32.01
CA GLU A 76 5.69 3.45 -32.88
C GLU A 76 5.35 2.08 -32.26
N GLY A 77 4.06 1.87 -31.95
CA GLY A 77 3.48 0.64 -31.41
C GLY A 77 3.25 0.57 -29.88
N TRP A 78 4.03 1.30 -29.06
CA TRP A 78 4.11 1.05 -27.60
C TRP A 78 3.49 2.12 -26.66
N HIS A 79 3.09 3.29 -27.17
CA HIS A 79 2.67 4.50 -26.42
C HIS A 79 1.39 4.43 -25.56
N LYS A 80 0.98 3.28 -25.03
CA LYS A 80 -0.13 3.22 -24.05
C LYS A 80 0.38 3.61 -22.66
N GLY A 81 0.79 4.87 -22.53
CA GLY A 81 1.48 5.41 -21.38
C GLY A 81 0.68 5.37 -20.07
N GLY A 82 1.44 5.49 -18.97
CA GLY A 82 0.97 5.64 -17.60
C GLY A 82 0.76 4.32 -16.89
N GLY A 83 1.71 3.92 -16.05
CA GLY A 83 1.51 2.84 -15.09
C GLY A 83 0.40 3.19 -14.08
N ALA A 84 -0.23 2.15 -13.53
CA ALA A 84 -1.25 2.31 -12.49
C ALA A 84 -0.56 2.56 -11.14
N MET A 85 -1.06 3.55 -10.40
CA MET A 85 -0.58 3.88 -9.06
C MET A 85 -1.70 3.75 -8.03
N LYS A 86 -1.33 3.30 -6.83
CA LYS A 86 -2.22 3.25 -5.67
C LYS A 86 -1.77 4.32 -4.65
N PRO A 87 -2.67 5.21 -4.21
CA PRO A 87 -2.36 6.09 -3.10
C PRO A 87 -2.17 5.26 -1.81
N VAL A 88 -1.12 5.60 -1.06
CA VAL A 88 -0.81 5.06 0.26
C VAL A 88 -1.05 6.11 1.31
#